data_AF-A0A843ADH1-F1
#
_entry.id   AF-A0A843ADH1-F1
#
_cell.length_a   1.000
_cell.length_b   1.000
_cell.length_c   1.000
_cell.angle_alpha   90.00
_cell.angle_beta   90.00
_cell.angle_gamma   90.00
#
_symmetry.space_group_name_H-M   'P 1'
#
loop_
_entity.id
_entity.type
_entity.pdbx_description
1 polymer ?
#
loop_
_entity_poly.entity_id
_entity_poly.type
_entity_poly.pdbx_seq_one_letter_code
_entity_poly.pdbx_strand_id
1 'polypeptide(L)' 'MNADEIRKLTPEQRKEKLNELRLELSKLQMQAHVGTVDNPGKIKVLRKTIARILTIENEEKRKKG' A
#
# COMPACT_ATOMS: atom_id res chain seq x y z
N MET A 1 -7.29 0.34 -4.85
CA MET A 1 -6.92 1.71 -5.26
C MET A 1 -6.16 1.68 -6.56
N ASN A 2 -6.54 2.58 -7.46
CA ASN A 2 -5.92 2.77 -8.77
C ASN A 2 -4.96 3.96 -8.74
N ALA A 3 -4.11 4.08 -9.76
CA ALA A 3 -3.04 5.09 -9.77
C ALA A 3 -3.58 6.53 -9.69
N ASP A 4 -4.71 6.82 -10.35
CA ASP A 4 -5.27 8.17 -10.41
C ASP A 4 -5.80 8.65 -9.05
N GLU A 5 -6.35 7.73 -8.25
CA GLU A 5 -6.77 8.04 -6.87
C GLU A 5 -5.56 8.40 -6.02
N ILE A 6 -4.45 7.67 -6.15
CA ILE A 6 -3.23 7.90 -5.38
C ILE A 6 -2.59 9.23 -5.79
N ARG A 7 -2.62 9.60 -7.07
CA ARG A 7 -2.08 10.89 -7.56
C ARG A 7 -2.83 12.09 -6.98
N LYS A 8 -4.13 11.96 -6.69
CA LYS A 8 -4.94 13.02 -6.06
C LYS A 8 -4.61 13.26 -4.59
N LEU A 9 -3.96 12.30 -3.92
CA LEU A 9 -3.55 12.43 -2.52
C LEU A 9 -2.33 13.35 -2.38
N THR A 10 -2.28 14.12 -1.29
CA THR A 10 -1.07 14.85 -0.88
C THR A 10 0.04 13.89 -0.46
N PRO A 11 1.31 14.32 -0.41
CA PRO A 11 2.41 13.49 0.08
C PRO A 11 2.16 12.93 1.50
N GLU A 12 1.58 13.73 2.38
CA GLU A 12 1.25 13.35 3.77
C GLU A 12 0.17 12.26 3.78
N GLN A 13 -0.90 12.45 2.99
CA GLN A 13 -1.97 11.46 2.85
C GLN A 13 -1.47 10.15 2.24
N ARG A 14 -0.53 10.19 1.29
CA ARG A 14 0.09 8.97 0.74
C ARG A 14 0.89 8.24 1.80
N LYS A 15 1.64 8.96 2.64
CA LYS A 15 2.43 8.40 3.74
C LYS A 15 1.55 7.77 4.82
N GLU A 16 0.48 8.44 5.23
CA GLU A 16 -0.51 7.89 6.15
C GLU A 16 -1.14 6.61 5.57
N LYS A 17 -1.57 6.67 4.30
CA LYS A 17 -2.17 5.51 3.64
C LYS A 17 -1.20 4.34 3.51
N LEU A 18 0.06 4.62 3.23
CA LEU A 18 1.11 3.61 3.17
C LEU A 18 1.29 2.90 4.52
N ASN A 19 1.24 3.64 5.63
CA ASN A 19 1.35 3.07 6.97
C ASN A 19 0.15 2.20 7.32
N GLU A 20 -1.07 2.64 7.01
CA GLU A 20 -2.29 1.83 7.19
C GLU A 20 -2.20 0.50 6.44
N LEU A 21 -1.83 0.55 5.15
CA LEU A 21 -1.75 -0.64 4.31
C LEU A 21 -0.65 -1.61 4.77
N ARG A 22 0.47 -1.10 5.30
CA ARG A 22 1.54 -1.92 5.90
C ARG A 22 1.07 -2.60 7.18
N LEU A 23 0.33 -1.89 8.02
CA LEU A 23 -0.24 -2.47 9.24
C LEU A 23 -1.25 -3.58 8.92
N GLU A 24 -2.14 -3.34 7.95
CA GLU A 24 -3.10 -4.34 7.49
C GLU A 24 -2.40 -5.57 6.89
N LEU A 25 -1.37 -5.35 6.06
CA LEU A 25 -0.58 -6.43 5.47
C LEU A 25 0.09 -7.28 6.56
N SER A 26 0.69 -6.64 7.58
CA SER A 26 1.34 -7.34 8.69
C SER A 26 0.36 -8.23 9.46
N LYS A 27 -0.85 -7.73 9.75
CA LYS A 27 -1.92 -8.51 10.39
C LYS A 27 -2.30 -9.73 9.55
N LEU A 28 -2.51 -9.55 8.24
CA LEU A 28 -2.85 -10.66 7.33
C LEU A 28 -1.72 -11.67 7.19
N GLN A 29 -0.45 -11.22 7.21
CA GLN A 29 0.70 -12.12 7.19
C GLN A 29 0.78 -12.94 8.48
N MET A 30 0.51 -12.34 9.64
CA MET A 30 0.42 -13.07 10.90
C MET A 30 -0.69 -14.12 10.86
N GLN A 31 -1.90 -13.74 10.41
CA GLN A 31 -3.01 -14.67 10.23
C GLN A 31 -2.66 -15.82 9.27
N ALA A 32 -1.97 -15.51 8.17
CA ALA A 32 -1.53 -16.51 7.22
C ALA A 32 -0.51 -17.49 7.82
N HIS A 33 0.39 -16.98 8.65
CA HIS A 33 1.41 -17.80 9.32
C HIS A 33 0.79 -18.79 10.32
N VAL A 34 -0.23 -18.36 11.08
CA VAL A 34 -0.92 -19.22 12.05
C VAL A 34 -2.09 -20.02 11.44
N GLY A 35 -2.31 -19.93 10.12
CA GLY A 35 -3.33 -20.68 9.40
C GLY A 35 -4.76 -20.17 9.53
N THR A 36 -4.97 -18.92 9.97
CA THR A 36 -6.29 -18.32 10.21
C THR A 36 -6.66 -17.24 9.19
N VAL A 37 -5.96 -17.17 8.05
CA VAL A 37 -6.26 -16.18 7.02
C VAL A 37 -7.46 -16.59 6.16
N ASP A 38 -8.55 -15.83 6.26
CA ASP A 38 -9.77 -16.11 5.48
C ASP A 38 -9.63 -15.75 4.01
N ASN A 39 -8.82 -14.74 3.68
CA ASN A 39 -8.65 -14.27 2.30
C ASN A 39 -7.19 -13.98 1.94
N PRO A 40 -6.43 -15.01 1.51
CA PRO A 40 -5.06 -14.86 1.04
C PRO A 40 -4.93 -13.88 -0.15
N GLY A 41 -5.97 -13.72 -0.96
CA GLY A 41 -6.01 -12.80 -2.09
C GLY A 41 -5.77 -11.35 -1.69
N LYS A 42 -6.23 -10.95 -0.50
CA LYS A 42 -6.02 -9.59 0.04
C LYS A 42 -4.55 -9.24 0.18
N ILE A 43 -3.69 -10.19 0.56
CA ILE A 43 -2.24 -9.97 0.68
C ILE A 43 -1.64 -9.52 -0.66
N LYS A 44 -2.06 -10.12 -1.78
CA LYS A 44 -1.61 -9.73 -3.13
C LYS A 44 -2.11 -8.34 -3.50
N VAL A 45 -3.35 -8.01 -3.16
CA VAL A 45 -3.95 -6.69 -3.43
C VAL A 45 -3.27 -5.58 -2.63
N LEU A 46 -3.00 -5.81 -1.34
CA LEU A 46 -2.30 -4.86 -0.48
C LEU A 46 -0.87 -4.61 -0.96
N ARG A 47 -0.10 -5.66 -1.28
CA ARG A 47 1.25 -5.51 -1.84
C ARG A 47 1.26 -4.68 -3.12
N LYS A 48 0.32 -4.93 -4.04
CA LYS A 48 0.18 -4.14 -5.27
C LYS A 48 -0.18 -2.68 -4.99
N THR A 49 -1.03 -2.43 -4.00
CA THR A 49 -1.45 -1.07 -3.64
C THR A 49 -0.30 -0.29 -3.01
N ILE A 50 0.45 -0.91 -2.09
CA ILE A 50 1.68 -0.36 -1.51
C ILE A 50 2.70 -0.02 -2.61
N ALA A 51 2.95 -0.95 -3.54
CA ALA A 51 3.88 -0.72 -4.64
C ALA A 51 3.49 0.50 -5.48
N ARG A 52 2.20 0.65 -5.82
CA ARG A 52 1.71 1.82 -6.57
C ARG A 52 1.93 3.15 -5.84
N ILE A 53 1.71 3.19 -4.53
CA ILE A 53 1.96 4.40 -3.73
C ILE A 53 3.44 4.77 -3.79
N LEU A 54 4.33 3.81 -3.54
CA LEU A 54 5.78 4.03 -3.57
C LEU A 54 6.27 4.47 -4.95
N THR A 55 5.72 3.89 -6.02
CA THR A 55 6.04 4.31 -7.39
C THR A 55 5.69 5.77 -7.62
N ILE A 56 4.47 6.19 -7.24
CA ILE A 56 4.01 7.57 -7.44
C ILE A 56 4.82 8.54 -6.55
N GLU A 57 5.14 8.18 -5.31
CA GLU A 57 6.03 9.01 -4.48
C GLU A 57 7.42 9.21 -5.13
N ASN A 58 7.98 8.16 -5.71
CA ASN A 58 9.25 8.23 -6.41
C ASN A 58 9.16 9.05 -7.72
N GLU A 59 8.09 8.90 -8.49
CA GLU A 59 7.81 9.73 -9.67
C GLU A 59 7.75 11.22 -9.31
N GLU A 60 7.00 11.57 -8.26
CA GLU A 60 6.88 12.96 -7.79
C GLU A 60 8.20 13.50 -7.24
N LYS A 61 9.00 12.66 -6.56
CA LYS A 61 10.34 13.05 -6.12
C LYS A 61 11.26 13.37 -7.30
N ARG A 62 11.21 12.57 -8.37
CA ARG A 62 12.01 12.78 -9.58
C ARG A 62 11.61 14.00 -10.40
N LYS A 63 10.34 14.44 -10.33
CA LYS A 63 9.89 15.69 -10.99
C LYS A 63 10.34 16.97 -10.27
N LYS A 64 10.64 16.87 -8.97
CA LYS A 64 11.03 18.01 -8.13
C LYS A 64 12.54 18.28 -8.14
N GLY A 65 13.34 17.36 -8.64
CA GLY A 65 14.79 17.52 -8.83
C GLY A 65 15.11 17.76 -10.29
#